data_AF-A0AAN8JZA0-F1
#
_entry.id   AF-A0AAN8JZA0-F1
#
_cell.length_a   1.000
_cell.length_b   1.000
_cell.length_c   1.000
_cell.angle_alpha   90.00
_cell.angle_beta   90.00
_cell.angle_gamma   90.00
#
_symmetry.space_group_name_H-M   'P 1'
#
loop_
_entity.id
_entity.type
_entity.pdbx_description
1 polymer ?
#
loop_
_entity_poly.entity_id
_entity_poly.type
_entity_poly.pdbx_seq_one_letter_code
_entity_poly.pdbx_strand_id
1 'polypeptide(L)'
;MDEIDAALDFKNVSIIANYIKERTRNAQFIIISLGSNMFELADRLVGIYKTHNCTKSVTINPNKLSLGSLDTNANIQPVVKETEKNDEEIFTEIIQAVS
;
A
#
# COMPACT_ATOMS: atom_id res chain seq x y z
N MET A 1 -10.44 -10.16 4.10
CA MET A 1 -11.39 -10.27 2.97
C MET A 1 -10.55 -10.53 1.74
N ASP A 2 -10.87 -11.55 0.96
CA ASP A 2 -10.00 -12.04 -0.11
C ASP A 2 -10.73 -12.00 -1.46
N GLU A 3 -10.17 -11.27 -2.42
CA GLU A 3 -10.59 -11.13 -3.84
C GLU A 3 -12.10 -10.93 -4.06
N ILE A 4 -12.77 -10.24 -3.11
CA ILE A 4 -14.22 -10.02 -3.17
C ILE A 4 -14.64 -9.11 -4.33
N ASP A 5 -13.71 -8.27 -4.80
CA ASP A 5 -13.89 -7.33 -5.90
C ASP A 5 -13.93 -8.04 -7.27
N ALA A 6 -13.41 -9.26 -7.38
CA ALA A 6 -13.45 -10.05 -8.61
C ALA A 6 -14.88 -10.44 -9.04
N ALA A 7 -15.83 -10.48 -8.09
CA ALA A 7 -17.23 -10.81 -8.34
C ALA A 7 -18.10 -9.56 -8.63
N LEU A 8 -17.51 -8.37 -8.64
CA LEU A 8 -18.23 -7.09 -8.66
C LEU A 8 -17.77 -6.21 -9.81
N ASP A 9 -18.67 -5.34 -10.27
CA ASP A 9 -18.34 -4.29 -11.23
C ASP A 9 -17.71 -3.07 -10.54
N PHE A 10 -16.98 -2.26 -11.32
CA PHE A 10 -16.26 -1.06 -10.85
C PHE A 10 -17.09 -0.14 -9.94
N LYS A 11 -18.39 0.06 -10.26
CA LYS A 11 -19.26 0.94 -9.49
C LYS A 11 -19.53 0.36 -8.10
N ASN A 12 -19.87 -0.93 -8.01
CA ASN A 12 -20.13 -1.57 -6.72
C ASN A 12 -18.86 -1.71 -5.88
N VAL A 13 -17.70 -1.95 -6.49
CA VAL A 13 -16.40 -1.94 -5.78
C VAL A 13 -16.16 -0.59 -5.12
N SER A 14 -16.39 0.52 -5.83
CA SER A 14 -16.18 1.87 -5.29
C SER A 14 -17.11 2.19 -4.12
N ILE A 15 -18.37 1.71 -4.15
CA ILE A 15 -19.32 1.87 -3.05
C ILE A 15 -18.84 1.10 -1.81
N ILE A 16 -18.41 -0.14 -1.99
CA ILE A 16 -17.95 -1.00 -0.89
C ILE A 16 -16.63 -0.48 -0.29
N ALA A 17 -15.70 -0.02 -1.13
CA ALA A 17 -14.43 0.53 -0.68
C ALA A 17 -14.62 1.73 0.25
N ASN A 18 -15.52 2.66 -0.12
CA ASN A 18 -15.88 3.80 0.73
C ASN A 18 -16.57 3.36 2.03
N TYR A 19 -17.49 2.40 1.95
CA TYR A 19 -18.16 1.87 3.14
C TYR A 19 -17.17 1.25 4.13
N ILE A 20 -16.19 0.48 3.64
CA ILE A 20 -15.18 -0.10 4.51
C ILE A 20 -14.31 1.00 5.13
N LYS A 21 -13.88 2.00 4.35
CA LYS A 21 -13.12 3.16 4.85
C LYS A 21 -13.82 3.89 5.99
N GLU A 22 -15.14 4.07 5.91
CA GLU A 22 -15.90 4.70 6.99
C GLU A 22 -15.98 3.84 8.26
N ARG A 23 -16.01 2.52 8.08
CA ARG A 23 -16.10 1.52 9.16
C ARG A 23 -14.76 1.17 9.80
N THR A 24 -13.63 1.58 9.23
CA THR A 24 -12.31 1.34 9.83
C THR A 24 -12.12 2.02 11.19
N ARG A 25 -12.95 3.02 11.52
CA ARG A 25 -12.95 3.68 12.85
C ARG A 25 -13.25 2.72 14.00
N ASN A 26 -14.05 1.68 13.75
CA ASN A 26 -14.55 0.77 14.78
C ASN A 26 -14.02 -0.67 14.63
N ALA A 27 -13.30 -0.96 13.54
CA ALA A 27 -12.79 -2.30 13.24
C ALA A 27 -11.59 -2.23 12.29
N GLN A 28 -10.65 -3.16 12.43
CA GLN A 28 -9.54 -3.31 11.50
C GLN A 28 -9.94 -4.21 10.33
N PHE A 29 -9.70 -3.75 9.10
CA PHE A 29 -9.93 -4.52 7.89
C PHE A 29 -8.60 -4.87 7.21
N ILE A 30 -8.42 -6.14 6.87
CA ILE A 30 -7.35 -6.62 5.99
C ILE A 30 -8.03 -7.11 4.71
N ILE A 31 -7.72 -6.44 3.59
CA ILE A 31 -8.32 -6.71 2.29
C ILE A 31 -7.21 -7.12 1.33
N ILE A 32 -7.42 -8.23 0.66
CA ILE A 32 -6.61 -8.72 -0.45
C ILE A 32 -7.45 -8.51 -1.70
N SER A 33 -6.89 -7.81 -2.68
CA SER A 33 -7.55 -7.43 -3.92
C SER A 33 -6.50 -7.19 -4.99
N LEU A 34 -6.85 -7.50 -6.23
CA LEU A 34 -6.04 -7.20 -7.41
C LEU A 34 -6.45 -5.89 -8.10
N GLY A 35 -7.61 -5.31 -7.73
CA GLY A 35 -8.18 -4.10 -8.32
C GLY A 35 -7.78 -2.81 -7.59
N SER A 36 -7.33 -1.81 -8.36
CA SER A 36 -6.90 -0.50 -7.84
C SER A 36 -7.93 0.22 -6.98
N ASN A 37 -9.20 0.13 -7.36
CA ASN A 37 -10.29 0.85 -6.69
C ASN A 37 -10.46 0.46 -5.22
N MET A 38 -10.00 -0.74 -4.83
CA MET A 38 -10.15 -1.24 -3.48
C MET A 38 -9.01 -0.79 -2.57
N PHE A 39 -7.78 -0.80 -3.08
CA PHE A 39 -6.59 -0.49 -2.30
C PHE A 39 -6.18 0.98 -2.38
N GLU A 40 -6.67 1.76 -3.34
CA GLU A 40 -6.40 3.21 -3.44
C GLU A 40 -6.88 3.97 -2.18
N LEU A 41 -7.94 3.50 -1.54
CA LEU A 41 -8.52 4.11 -0.34
C LEU A 41 -7.89 3.61 0.97
N ALA A 42 -6.89 2.71 0.92
CA ALA A 42 -6.30 2.09 2.09
C ALA A 42 -5.29 2.99 2.83
N ASP A 43 -5.26 2.89 4.16
CA ASP A 43 -4.31 3.64 4.99
C ASP A 43 -2.87 3.08 4.92
N ARG A 44 -2.73 1.80 4.54
CA ARG A 44 -1.45 1.09 4.40
C ARG A 44 -1.56 0.05 3.30
N LEU A 45 -0.52 -0.03 2.47
CA LEU A 45 -0.40 -1.02 1.40
C LEU A 45 0.66 -2.04 1.77
N VAL A 46 0.36 -3.32 1.58
CA VAL A 46 1.31 -4.42 1.73
C VAL A 46 1.38 -5.15 0.40
N GLY A 47 2.49 -4.97 -0.32
CA GLY A 47 2.77 -5.67 -1.56
C GLY A 47 3.44 -7.00 -1.25
N ILE A 48 2.86 -8.10 -1.72
CA ILE A 48 3.43 -9.44 -1.62
C ILE A 48 3.94 -9.83 -3.00
N TYR A 49 5.19 -10.29 -3.08
CA TYR A 49 5.81 -10.73 -4.33
C TYR A 49 6.68 -11.95 -4.10
N LYS A 50 7.01 -12.68 -5.16
CA LYS A 50 7.74 -13.96 -5.08
C LYS A 50 8.99 -13.92 -5.93
N THR A 51 10.14 -14.25 -5.35
CA THR A 51 11.42 -14.42 -6.06
C THR A 51 12.09 -15.70 -5.57
N HIS A 52 12.69 -16.49 -6.47
CA HIS A 52 13.37 -17.74 -6.10
C HIS A 52 12.54 -18.71 -5.24
N ASN A 53 11.25 -18.86 -5.56
CA ASN A 53 10.29 -19.65 -4.75
C ASN A 53 10.12 -19.20 -3.29
N CYS A 54 10.60 -18.01 -2.93
CA CYS A 54 10.41 -17.40 -1.63
C CYS A 54 9.45 -16.21 -1.73
N THR A 55 8.45 -16.18 -0.86
CA THR A 55 7.53 -15.04 -0.71
C THR A 55 8.22 -13.93 0.08
N LYS A 56 8.13 -12.70 -0.43
CA LYS A 56 8.64 -11.48 0.18
C LYS A 56 7.50 -10.46 0.28
N SER A 57 7.62 -9.52 1.21
CA SER A 57 6.63 -8.47 1.44
C SER A 57 7.31 -7.10 1.50
N VAL A 58 6.66 -6.09 0.96
CA VAL A 58 7.03 -4.67 1.08
C VAL A 58 5.82 -3.91 1.60
N THR A 59 6.03 -3.01 2.56
CA THR A 59 4.96 -2.22 3.16
C THR A 59 5.17 -0.75 2.80
N ILE A 60 4.11 -0.11 2.31
CA ILE A 60 4.12 1.27 1.85
C ILE A 60 3.03 2.04 2.60
N ASN A 61 3.33 3.28 2.98
CA ASN A 61 2.34 4.23 3.49
C ASN A 61 1.99 5.24 2.39
N PRO A 62 0.80 5.14 1.75
CA PRO A 62 0.40 6.04 0.68
C PRO A 62 0.45 7.52 1.06
N ASN A 63 0.10 7.84 2.32
CA ASN A 63 0.07 9.21 2.82
C ASN A 63 1.47 9.84 2.92
N LYS A 64 2.54 9.04 2.94
CA LYS A 64 3.93 9.53 2.98
C LYS A 64 4.56 9.66 1.59
N LEU A 65 3.97 9.04 0.57
CA LEU A 65 4.46 9.10 -0.82
C LEU A 65 4.11 10.42 -1.53
N SER A 66 3.18 11.20 -1.00
CA SER A 66 2.81 12.51 -1.57
C SER A 66 3.85 13.61 -1.34
N LEU A 67 5.01 13.30 -0.76
CA LEU A 67 6.07 14.26 -0.46
C LEU A 67 6.94 14.57 -1.69
N GLY A 68 6.29 15.08 -2.74
CA GLY A 68 6.92 15.71 -3.91
C GLY A 68 6.84 17.24 -3.89
N SER A 69 6.23 17.86 -2.86
CA SER A 69 6.34 19.29 -2.60
C SER A 69 7.42 19.56 -1.55
N LEU A 70 8.48 20.21 -1.99
CA LEU A 70 9.63 20.64 -1.20
C LEU A 70 9.22 21.68 -0.15
N ASP A 71 8.95 21.23 1.08
CA ASP A 71 8.94 22.12 2.24
C ASP A 71 10.36 22.19 2.81
N THR A 72 11.11 23.20 2.36
CA THR A 72 12.33 23.62 3.06
C THR A 72 11.92 24.20 4.41
N ASN A 73 12.49 23.68 5.50
CA ASN A 73 12.40 24.20 6.89
C ASN A 73 11.27 23.67 7.79
N ALA A 74 11.26 22.36 8.07
CA ALA A 74 10.70 21.86 9.33
C ALA A 74 11.67 20.87 9.98
N ASN A 75 12.24 21.31 11.10
CA ASN A 75 13.07 20.56 12.02
C ASN A 75 12.29 19.34 12.56
N ILE A 76 12.63 18.13 12.12
CA ILE A 76 12.08 16.88 12.66
C ILE A 76 13.24 16.02 13.13
N GLN A 77 13.28 15.78 14.44
CA GLN A 77 14.21 14.85 15.07
C GLN A 77 13.94 13.42 14.56
N PRO A 78 14.98 12.64 14.19
CA PRO A 78 14.80 11.31 13.67
C PRO A 78 14.58 10.33 14.84
N VAL A 79 13.36 9.80 14.97
CA VAL A 79 13.09 8.67 15.86
C VAL A 79 13.45 7.38 15.12
N VAL A 80 14.74 7.01 15.27
CA VAL A 80 15.38 5.68 15.25
C VAL A 80 14.76 4.57 14.37
N LYS A 81 15.44 4.36 13.22
CA LYS A 81 15.97 3.11 12.62
C LYS A 81 15.09 1.85 12.59
N GLU A 82 14.64 1.51 11.39
CA GLU A 82 14.79 0.16 10.82
C GLU A 82 15.43 0.31 9.44
N THR A 83 16.31 -0.62 9.10
CA THR A 83 17.28 -0.58 7.98
C THR A 83 16.64 -0.19 6.64
N GLU A 84 16.73 1.10 6.29
CA GLU A 84 16.27 1.64 5.02
C GLU A 84 17.24 1.19 3.91
N LYS A 85 16.88 0.13 3.18
CA LYS A 85 17.17 0.14 1.74
C LYS A 85 16.32 1.27 1.17
N ASN A 86 16.94 2.19 0.45
CA ASN A 86 16.24 3.34 -0.13
C ASN A 86 15.04 2.84 -0.94
N ASP A 87 13.87 3.47 -0.77
CA ASP A 87 12.64 3.01 -1.43
C ASP A 87 12.78 2.95 -2.96
N GLU A 88 13.63 3.80 -3.56
CA GLU A 88 14.00 3.71 -4.99
C GLU A 88 14.76 2.42 -5.36
N GLU A 89 15.63 1.95 -4.46
CA GLU A 89 16.36 0.69 -4.61
C GLU A 89 15.38 -0.48 -4.55
N ILE A 90 14.37 -0.41 -3.67
CA ILE A 90 13.29 -1.42 -3.58
C ILE A 90 12.43 -1.42 -4.86
N PHE A 91 12.03 -0.24 -5.38
CA PHE A 91 11.26 -0.15 -6.63
C PHE A 91 12.04 -0.72 -7.82
N THR A 92 13.34 -0.45 -7.90
CA THR A 92 14.22 -0.96 -8.96
C THR A 92 14.41 -2.47 -8.85
N GLU A 93 14.61 -2.99 -7.63
CA GLU A 93 14.74 -4.42 -7.35
C GLU A 93 13.42 -5.17 -7.64
N ILE A 94 12.26 -4.56 -7.40
CA ILE A 94 10.94 -5.09 -7.78
C ILE A 94 10.78 -5.12 -9.31
N ILE A 95 11.11 -4.04 -10.02
CA ILE A 95 11.01 -3.99 -11.50
C ILE A 95 11.94 -5.03 -12.15
N GLN A 96 13.16 -5.20 -11.63
CA GLN A 96 14.09 -6.23 -12.10
C GLN A 96 13.64 -7.65 -11.78
N ALA A 97 12.93 -7.89 -10.67
CA ALA A 97 12.45 -9.22 -10.30
C ALA A 97 11.27 -9.73 -11.15
N VAL A 98 10.59 -8.85 -11.88
CA VAL A 98 9.40 -9.17 -12.69
C VAL A 98 9.73 -9.24 -14.19
N SER A 99 10.94 -8.86 -14.61
CA SER A 99 11.47 -8.99 -15.98
C SER A 99 12.24 -10.30 -16.16
#